data_AF-A0A482W892-F1
#
_entry.id   AF-A0A482W892-F1
#
_cell.length_a   1.000
_cell.length_b   1.000
_cell.length_c   1.000
_cell.angle_alpha   90.00
_cell.angle_beta   90.00
_cell.angle_gamma   90.00
#
_symmetry.space_group_name_H-M   'P 1'
#
loop_
_entity.id
_entity.type
_entity.pdbx_description
1 polymer ?
#
loop_
_entity_poly.entity_id
_entity_poly.type
_entity_poly.pdbx_seq_one_letter_code
_entity_poly.pdbx_strand_id
1 'polypeptide(L)'
;MNRQVFVFLCAVLALEISSIEAKDISPRDLIEQAREQLEQLKDIIQGDISAAHDQLANLKTDFSTNVNVIVSTGTVDIEQEHDLIIGQIDTLEELAHTAGQDVSSCVEVREQVLNRLPGEFIAEMRQCTGDLEKEVARVINDAIYIVDVNINKVHTLENQLDRCGNNILCVTPIVSEIQLDMIRLPQDIKTEVQAAESLVTIVKISAQQCSDVKVSEYASRANSIFADIAACINRIIG
;
A
#
# COMPACT_ATOMS: atom_id res chain seq x y z
N MET A 1 -16.47 -23.30 20.76
CA MET A 1 -15.50 -23.25 21.87
C MET A 1 -14.68 -21.97 21.71
N ASN A 2 -14.87 -20.95 22.57
CA ASN A 2 -14.01 -19.76 22.78
C ASN A 2 -14.72 -18.63 23.56
N ARG A 3 -15.57 -18.98 24.54
CA ARG A 3 -16.32 -17.98 25.34
C ARG A 3 -15.98 -17.99 26.83
N GLN A 4 -15.04 -18.85 27.24
CA GLN A 4 -14.65 -19.00 28.66
C GLN A 4 -13.25 -18.44 29.00
N VAL A 5 -12.45 -18.04 28.02
CA VAL A 5 -11.10 -17.49 28.28
C VAL A 5 -11.16 -15.99 28.65
N PHE A 6 -12.20 -15.25 28.24
CA PHE A 6 -12.32 -13.81 28.51
C PHE A 6 -12.83 -13.45 29.91
N VAL A 7 -13.43 -14.39 30.65
CA VAL A 7 -13.98 -14.11 31.99
C VAL A 7 -12.91 -14.23 33.08
N PHE A 8 -11.85 -15.01 32.84
CA PHE A 8 -10.78 -15.20 33.82
C PHE A 8 -9.75 -14.06 33.84
N LEU A 9 -9.60 -13.29 32.77
CA LEU A 9 -8.63 -12.17 32.74
C LEU A 9 -9.14 -10.92 33.48
N CYS A 10 -10.46 -10.74 33.63
CA CYS A 10 -11.03 -9.63 34.41
C CYS A 10 -11.08 -9.90 35.92
N ALA A 11 -10.96 -11.16 36.36
CA ALA A 11 -11.01 -11.51 37.78
C ALA A 11 -9.65 -11.39 38.50
N VAL A 12 -8.54 -11.50 37.76
CA VAL A 12 -7.18 -11.40 38.34
C VAL A 12 -6.77 -9.94 38.57
N LEU A 13 -7.29 -8.99 37.79
CA LEU A 13 -7.05 -7.55 38.02
C LEU A 13 -7.85 -6.96 39.21
N ALA A 14 -8.84 -7.68 39.74
CA ALA A 14 -9.64 -7.21 40.88
C ALA A 14 -9.12 -7.68 42.25
N LEU A 15 -8.16 -8.61 42.29
CA LEU A 15 -7.73 -9.28 43.53
C LEU A 15 -6.36 -8.84 44.08
N GLU A 16 -5.62 -7.97 43.38
CA GLU A 16 -4.37 -7.39 43.92
C GLU A 16 -4.54 -5.97 44.51
N ILE A 17 -5.76 -5.42 44.59
CA ILE A 17 -5.99 -4.05 45.10
C ILE A 17 -6.17 -4.01 46.64
N SER A 18 -6.21 -5.15 47.33
CA SER A 18 -6.46 -5.19 48.78
C SER A 18 -5.19 -5.30 49.63
N SER A 19 -4.19 -4.44 49.40
CA SER A 19 -3.16 -4.11 50.41
C SER A 19 -2.31 -2.91 49.98
N ILE A 20 -2.95 -1.78 49.69
CA ILE A 20 -2.24 -0.49 49.74
C ILE A 20 -2.48 0.05 51.14
N GLU A 21 -1.52 -0.20 52.03
CA GLU A 21 -1.30 0.69 53.18
C GLU A 21 -1.36 2.10 52.62
N ALA A 22 -2.23 2.96 53.19
CA ALA A 22 -2.25 4.38 52.89
C ALA A 22 -0.92 4.98 53.37
N LYS A 23 0.13 4.75 52.58
CA LYS A 23 1.37 5.50 52.60
C LYS A 23 0.91 6.93 52.41
N ASP A 24 1.20 7.77 53.37
CA ASP A 24 0.92 9.19 53.35
C ASP A 24 1.56 9.74 52.07
N ILE A 25 0.78 9.84 50.99
CA ILE A 25 1.26 10.25 49.67
C ILE A 25 1.60 11.72 49.85
N SER A 26 2.89 12.00 49.97
CA SER A 26 3.37 13.36 50.03
C SER A 26 2.98 14.05 48.71
N PRO A 27 2.59 15.33 48.72
CA PRO A 27 2.41 16.13 47.52
C PRO A 27 3.54 16.01 46.49
N ARG A 28 4.77 15.75 46.94
CA ARG A 28 5.93 15.49 46.08
C ARG A 28 5.82 14.16 45.33
N ASP A 29 5.28 13.11 45.94
CA ASP A 29 5.23 11.77 45.38
C ASP A 29 4.29 11.71 44.17
N LEU A 30 3.21 12.49 44.16
CA LEU A 30 2.29 12.58 43.01
C LEU A 30 2.92 13.26 41.79
N ILE A 31 3.75 14.28 42.01
CA ILE A 31 4.43 15.01 40.93
C ILE A 31 5.52 14.14 40.31
N GLU A 32 6.27 13.41 41.14
CA GLU A 32 7.28 12.47 40.69
C GLU A 32 6.65 11.31 39.90
N GLN A 33 5.55 10.74 40.39
CA GLN A 33 4.77 9.74 39.66
C GLN A 33 4.22 10.27 38.33
N ALA A 34 3.72 11.51 38.30
CA ALA A 34 3.22 12.13 37.07
C ALA A 34 4.34 12.29 36.02
N ARG A 35 5.54 12.68 36.45
CA ARG A 35 6.71 12.80 35.57
C ARG A 35 7.18 11.44 35.05
N GLU A 36 7.21 10.44 35.93
CA GLU A 36 7.56 9.07 35.54
C GLU A 36 6.57 8.52 34.51
N GLN A 37 5.26 8.67 34.76
CA GLN A 37 4.24 8.24 33.81
C GLN A 37 4.32 9.01 32.47
N LEU A 38 4.65 10.30 32.51
CA LEU A 38 4.84 11.08 31.28
C LEU A 38 6.04 10.61 30.46
N GLU A 39 7.18 10.30 31.10
CA GLU A 39 8.33 9.73 30.38
C GLU A 39 8.00 8.33 29.84
N GLN A 40 7.30 7.49 30.61
CA GLN A 40 6.82 6.20 30.10
C GLN A 40 5.89 6.37 28.89
N LEU A 41 4.95 7.32 28.93
CA LEU A 41 4.09 7.63 27.80
C LEU A 41 4.92 8.05 26.59
N LYS A 42 5.89 8.95 26.78
CA LYS A 42 6.77 9.42 25.71
C LYS A 42 7.55 8.27 25.06
N ASP A 43 8.13 7.37 25.86
CA ASP A 43 8.86 6.20 25.37
C ASP A 43 7.95 5.28 24.55
N ILE A 44 6.73 5.02 25.03
CA ILE A 44 5.72 4.21 24.32
C ILE A 44 5.39 4.85 22.97
N ILE A 45 5.05 6.15 22.96
CA ILE A 45 4.66 6.84 21.73
C ILE A 45 5.81 6.94 20.74
N GLN A 46 7.03 7.19 21.18
CA GLN A 46 8.20 7.19 20.29
C GLN A 46 8.47 5.81 19.69
N GLY A 47 8.29 4.75 20.49
CA GLY A 47 8.38 3.37 20.01
C GLY A 47 7.32 3.06 18.97
N ASP A 48 6.06 3.42 19.23
CA ASP A 48 4.94 3.18 18.32
C ASP A 48 5.05 3.99 17.02
N ILE A 49 5.47 5.26 17.09
CA ILE A 49 5.77 6.08 15.90
C ILE A 49 6.87 5.42 15.06
N SER A 50 7.94 4.96 15.69
CA SER A 50 9.05 4.31 14.98
C SER A 50 8.59 3.02 14.29
N ALA A 51 7.82 2.18 14.99
CA ALA A 51 7.24 0.96 14.43
C ALA A 51 6.26 1.27 13.28
N ALA A 52 5.45 2.31 13.41
CA ALA A 52 4.53 2.75 12.36
C ALA A 52 5.29 3.23 11.12
N HIS A 53 6.38 3.98 11.27
CA HIS A 53 7.23 4.38 10.16
C HIS A 53 7.82 3.18 9.42
N ASP A 54 8.34 2.19 10.14
CA ASP A 54 8.86 0.96 9.54
C ASP A 54 7.77 0.20 8.78
N GLN A 55 6.58 0.07 9.37
CA GLN A 55 5.43 -0.57 8.72
C GLN A 55 5.01 0.15 7.43
N LEU A 56 4.87 1.48 7.49
CA LEU A 56 4.50 2.31 6.34
C LEU A 56 5.59 2.30 5.24
N ALA A 57 6.87 2.29 5.60
CA ALA A 57 7.98 2.18 4.66
C ALA A 57 8.02 0.80 3.97
N ASN A 58 7.77 -0.27 4.72
CA ASN A 58 7.64 -1.62 4.18
C ASN A 58 6.44 -1.70 3.23
N LEU A 59 5.29 -1.14 3.61
CA LEU A 59 4.10 -1.09 2.77
C LEU A 59 4.36 -0.40 1.41
N LYS A 60 5.13 0.70 1.42
CA LYS A 60 5.57 1.39 0.19
C LYS A 60 6.44 0.50 -0.68
N THR A 61 7.42 -0.15 -0.07
CA THR A 61 8.39 -1.02 -0.76
C THR A 61 7.70 -2.24 -1.37
N ASP A 62 6.78 -2.86 -0.63
CA ASP A 62 5.97 -3.98 -1.09
C ASP A 62 5.08 -3.59 -2.26
N PHE A 63 4.47 -2.39 -2.19
CA PHE A 63 3.67 -1.88 -3.30
C PHE A 63 4.51 -1.67 -4.57
N SER A 64 5.66 -1.00 -4.46
CA SER A 64 6.52 -0.76 -5.63
C SER A 64 7.07 -2.06 -6.21
N THR A 65 7.44 -3.02 -5.36
CA THR A 65 7.85 -4.36 -5.79
C THR A 65 6.72 -5.06 -6.56
N ASN A 66 5.49 -4.99 -6.04
CA ASN A 66 4.32 -5.56 -6.69
C ASN A 66 4.04 -4.91 -8.05
N VAL A 67 4.13 -3.58 -8.15
CA VAL A 67 4.00 -2.85 -9.43
C VAL A 67 5.04 -3.31 -10.45
N ASN A 68 6.30 -3.46 -10.04
CA ASN A 68 7.35 -3.95 -10.93
C ASN A 68 7.06 -5.37 -11.44
N VAL A 69 6.56 -6.26 -10.58
CA VAL A 69 6.16 -7.61 -10.97
C VAL A 69 4.99 -7.55 -11.97
N ILE A 70 3.97 -6.73 -11.70
CA ILE A 70 2.81 -6.57 -12.59
C ILE A 70 3.25 -6.09 -13.98
N VAL A 71 4.05 -5.03 -14.04
CA VAL A 71 4.57 -4.48 -15.31
C VAL A 71 5.42 -5.53 -16.04
N SER A 72 6.26 -6.27 -15.33
CA SER A 72 7.11 -7.30 -15.93
C SER A 72 6.27 -8.44 -16.52
N THR A 73 5.29 -8.95 -15.78
CA THR A 73 4.41 -10.02 -16.25
C THR A 73 3.58 -9.56 -17.44
N GLY A 74 2.93 -8.40 -17.36
CA GLY A 74 2.14 -7.87 -18.47
C GLY A 74 2.99 -7.56 -19.71
N THR A 75 4.26 -7.19 -19.54
CA THR A 75 5.20 -7.02 -20.66
C THR A 75 5.46 -8.35 -21.35
N VAL A 76 5.75 -9.41 -20.57
CA VAL A 76 5.97 -10.76 -21.10
C VAL A 76 4.71 -11.26 -21.82
N ASP A 77 3.52 -11.04 -21.27
CA ASP A 77 2.26 -11.46 -21.90
C ASP A 77 2.03 -10.77 -23.25
N ILE A 78 2.32 -9.47 -23.34
CA ILE A 78 2.25 -8.70 -24.60
C ILE A 78 3.27 -9.21 -25.61
N GLU A 79 4.51 -9.45 -25.20
CA GLU A 79 5.58 -9.95 -26.07
C GLU A 79 5.28 -11.37 -26.58
N GLN A 80 4.75 -12.26 -25.73
CA GLN A 80 4.37 -13.61 -26.15
C GLN A 80 3.23 -13.61 -27.18
N GLU A 81 2.20 -12.79 -26.96
CA GLU A 81 1.10 -12.67 -27.91
C GLU A 81 1.58 -12.00 -29.22
N HIS A 82 2.52 -11.06 -29.15
CA HIS A 82 3.19 -10.50 -30.33
C HIS A 82 3.90 -11.57 -31.16
N ASP A 83 4.78 -12.34 -30.54
CA ASP A 83 5.56 -13.39 -31.21
C ASP A 83 4.65 -14.45 -31.83
N LEU A 84 3.55 -14.79 -31.15
CA LEU A 84 2.55 -15.71 -31.68
C LEU A 84 1.89 -15.17 -32.95
N ILE A 85 1.46 -13.91 -32.95
CA ILE A 85 0.80 -13.30 -34.12
C ILE A 85 1.79 -13.15 -35.28
N ILE A 86 3.02 -12.72 -35.02
CA ILE A 86 4.06 -12.62 -36.06
C ILE A 86 4.34 -13.98 -36.68
N GLY A 87 4.51 -15.03 -35.87
CA GLY A 87 4.71 -16.39 -36.39
C GLY A 87 3.52 -16.90 -37.22
N GLN A 88 2.29 -16.47 -36.92
CA GLN A 88 1.12 -16.77 -37.74
C GLN A 88 1.14 -16.01 -39.08
N ILE A 89 1.61 -14.76 -39.10
CA ILE A 89 1.77 -13.98 -40.34
C ILE A 89 2.85 -14.61 -41.22
N ASP A 90 4.02 -14.94 -40.66
CA ASP A 90 5.11 -15.62 -41.36
C ASP A 90 4.62 -16.91 -42.05
N THR A 91 3.79 -17.70 -41.36
CA THR A 91 3.19 -18.91 -41.92
C THR A 91 2.27 -18.61 -43.11
N LEU A 92 1.47 -17.55 -43.04
CA LEU A 92 0.59 -17.14 -44.14
C LEU A 92 1.39 -16.63 -45.36
N GLU A 93 2.49 -15.92 -45.13
CA GLU A 93 3.39 -15.50 -46.19
C GLU A 93 4.08 -16.67 -46.87
N GLU A 94 4.57 -17.64 -46.11
CA GLU A 94 5.20 -18.85 -46.66
C GLU A 94 4.21 -19.65 -47.52
N LEU A 95 2.95 -19.74 -47.08
CA LEU A 95 1.87 -20.37 -47.86
C LEU A 95 1.60 -19.62 -49.18
N ALA A 96 1.49 -18.29 -49.14
CA ALA A 96 1.35 -17.47 -50.34
C ALA A 96 2.54 -17.62 -51.29
N HIS A 97 3.76 -17.58 -50.75
CA HIS A 97 4.98 -17.74 -51.52
C HIS A 97 5.04 -19.11 -52.21
N THR A 98 4.69 -20.18 -51.49
CA THR A 98 4.59 -21.54 -52.04
C THR A 98 3.54 -21.64 -53.14
N ALA A 99 2.46 -20.85 -53.05
CA ALA A 99 1.44 -20.73 -54.10
C ALA A 99 1.85 -19.81 -55.27
N GLY A 100 3.06 -19.24 -55.25
CA GLY A 100 3.56 -18.32 -56.27
C GLY A 100 2.85 -16.97 -56.26
N GLN A 101 2.26 -16.58 -55.14
CA GLN A 101 1.54 -15.32 -54.96
C GLN A 101 2.40 -14.31 -54.18
N ASP A 102 2.35 -13.05 -54.59
CA ASP A 102 2.94 -11.94 -53.85
C ASP A 102 1.88 -11.31 -52.94
N VAL A 103 2.16 -11.30 -51.63
CA VAL A 103 1.28 -10.75 -50.59
C VAL A 103 1.88 -9.56 -49.85
N SER A 104 3.00 -8.99 -50.31
CA SER A 104 3.65 -7.85 -49.62
C SER A 104 2.69 -6.67 -49.41
N SER A 105 1.76 -6.45 -50.35
CA SER A 105 0.71 -5.42 -50.24
C SER A 105 -0.27 -5.63 -49.07
N CYS A 106 -0.44 -6.85 -48.57
CA CYS A 106 -1.27 -7.15 -47.41
C CYS A 106 -0.54 -6.87 -46.10
N VAL A 107 0.79 -7.00 -46.10
CA VAL A 107 1.62 -7.16 -44.91
C VAL A 107 2.39 -5.88 -44.56
N GLU A 108 3.16 -5.29 -45.49
CA GLU A 108 4.25 -4.35 -45.18
C GLU A 108 3.86 -3.22 -44.22
N VAL A 109 2.69 -2.59 -44.44
CA VAL A 109 2.22 -1.49 -43.58
C VAL A 109 1.66 -2.00 -42.25
N ARG A 110 0.97 -3.14 -42.27
CA ARG A 110 0.27 -3.68 -41.10
C ARG A 110 1.24 -4.31 -40.10
N GLU A 111 2.27 -5.00 -40.57
CA GLU A 111 3.34 -5.49 -39.70
C GLU A 111 4.13 -4.37 -39.05
N GLN A 112 4.41 -3.27 -39.75
CA GLN A 112 5.06 -2.12 -39.13
C GLN A 112 4.23 -1.54 -37.97
N VAL A 113 2.90 -1.54 -38.11
CA VAL A 113 2.01 -1.14 -37.01
C VAL A 113 2.05 -2.18 -35.89
N LEU A 114 1.95 -3.47 -36.24
CA LEU A 114 1.98 -4.57 -35.27
C LEU A 114 3.27 -4.59 -34.45
N ASN A 115 4.42 -4.34 -35.05
CA ASN A 115 5.75 -4.31 -34.41
C ASN A 115 5.94 -3.11 -33.46
N ARG A 116 5.15 -2.04 -33.62
CA ARG A 116 5.19 -0.88 -32.71
C ARG A 116 4.22 -1.02 -31.55
N LEU A 117 3.15 -1.80 -31.75
CA LEU A 117 2.03 -1.91 -30.83
C LEU A 117 2.42 -2.40 -29.42
N PRO A 118 3.32 -3.39 -29.24
CA PRO A 118 3.78 -3.78 -27.90
C PRO A 118 4.32 -2.61 -27.08
N GLY A 119 5.19 -1.79 -27.69
CA GLY A 119 5.82 -0.66 -27.02
C GLY A 119 4.82 0.39 -26.55
N GLU A 120 3.75 0.64 -27.32
CA GLU A 120 2.68 1.59 -26.95
C GLU A 120 1.94 1.10 -25.69
N PHE A 121 1.47 -0.16 -25.69
CA PHE A 121 0.70 -0.71 -24.57
C PHE A 121 1.56 -0.92 -23.31
N ILE A 122 2.83 -1.31 -23.46
CA ILE A 122 3.78 -1.39 -22.33
C ILE A 122 3.99 0.00 -21.71
N ALA A 123 4.12 1.06 -22.52
CA ALA A 123 4.29 2.42 -22.03
C ALA A 123 3.04 2.92 -21.28
N GLU A 124 1.85 2.66 -21.83
CA GLU A 124 0.57 3.01 -21.18
C GLU A 124 0.38 2.25 -19.86
N MET A 125 0.72 0.96 -19.82
CA MET A 125 0.69 0.16 -18.59
C MET A 125 1.62 0.75 -17.52
N ARG A 126 2.86 1.07 -17.88
CA ARG A 126 3.84 1.71 -16.96
C ARG A 126 3.36 3.07 -16.46
N GLN A 127 2.72 3.86 -17.32
CA GLN A 127 2.15 5.14 -16.92
C GLN A 127 1.03 4.93 -15.89
N CYS A 128 0.09 4.02 -16.16
CA CYS A 128 -1.01 3.68 -15.27
C CYS A 128 -0.50 3.24 -13.89
N THR A 129 0.43 2.29 -13.83
CA THR A 129 0.99 1.82 -12.56
C THR A 129 1.85 2.88 -11.86
N GLY A 130 2.59 3.69 -12.61
CA GLY A 130 3.42 4.77 -12.05
C GLY A 130 2.59 5.90 -11.41
N ASP A 131 1.40 6.18 -11.91
CA ASP A 131 0.49 7.14 -11.28
C ASP A 131 -0.09 6.59 -9.96
N LEU A 132 -0.36 5.28 -9.90
CA LEU A 132 -0.76 4.61 -8.66
C LEU A 132 0.37 4.55 -7.62
N GLU A 133 1.63 4.38 -8.02
CA GLU A 133 2.78 4.49 -7.10
C GLU A 133 2.87 5.88 -6.45
N LYS A 134 2.61 6.95 -7.21
CA LYS A 134 2.54 8.32 -6.66
C LYS A 134 1.37 8.50 -5.71
N GLU A 135 0.24 7.85 -5.96
CA GLU A 135 -0.91 7.86 -5.05
C GLU A 135 -0.59 7.15 -3.74
N VAL A 136 -0.01 5.96 -3.79
CA VAL A 136 0.44 5.23 -2.58
C VAL A 136 1.48 6.04 -1.80
N ALA A 137 2.43 6.68 -2.49
CA ALA A 137 3.41 7.54 -1.83
C ALA A 137 2.76 8.71 -1.09
N ARG A 138 1.68 9.30 -1.63
CA ARG A 138 0.91 10.35 -0.94
C ARG A 138 0.19 9.81 0.29
N VAL A 139 -0.56 8.71 0.15
CA VAL A 139 -1.27 8.05 1.26
C VAL A 139 -0.32 7.75 2.42
N ILE A 140 0.86 7.20 2.12
CA ILE A 140 1.86 6.84 3.12
C ILE A 140 2.46 8.07 3.80
N ASN A 141 2.78 9.12 3.04
CA ASN A 141 3.31 10.36 3.62
C ASN A 141 2.28 11.07 4.50
N ASP A 142 1.00 11.04 4.11
CA ASP A 142 -0.10 11.60 4.90
C ASP A 142 -0.26 10.84 6.23
N ALA A 143 -0.19 9.49 6.18
CA ALA A 143 -0.24 8.65 7.37
C ALA A 143 0.95 8.89 8.31
N ILE A 144 2.17 9.00 7.78
CA ILE A 144 3.39 9.35 8.55
C ILE A 144 3.18 10.68 9.28
N TYR A 145 2.68 11.70 8.57
CA TYR A 145 2.43 13.01 9.17
C TYR A 145 1.42 12.93 10.32
N ILE A 146 0.32 12.20 10.14
CA ILE A 146 -0.72 12.03 11.18
C ILE A 146 -0.14 11.29 12.39
N VAL A 147 0.63 10.23 12.17
CA VAL A 147 1.34 9.48 13.21
C VAL A 147 2.26 10.40 14.01
N ASP A 148 3.12 11.17 13.33
CA ASP A 148 4.08 12.07 13.97
C ASP A 148 3.40 13.14 14.83
N VAL A 149 2.25 13.68 14.39
CA VAL A 149 1.54 14.73 15.14
C VAL A 149 1.07 14.24 16.52
N ASN A 150 0.93 12.92 16.76
CA ASN A 150 0.58 12.39 18.08
C ASN A 150 1.61 12.75 19.16
N ILE A 151 2.89 12.95 18.82
CA ILE A 151 3.90 13.36 19.80
C ILE A 151 3.61 14.75 20.40
N ASN A 152 2.90 15.61 19.67
CA ASN A 152 2.53 16.94 20.17
C ASN A 152 1.59 16.87 21.37
N LYS A 153 0.80 15.79 21.49
CA LYS A 153 -0.06 15.57 22.67
C LYS A 153 0.79 15.30 23.90
N VAL A 154 1.85 14.50 23.78
CA VAL A 154 2.83 14.25 24.85
C VAL A 154 3.52 15.55 25.26
N HIS A 155 4.00 16.35 24.31
CA HIS A 155 4.60 17.65 24.61
C HIS A 155 3.62 18.64 25.25
N THR A 156 2.33 18.55 24.93
CA THR A 156 1.30 19.37 25.58
C THR A 156 1.15 18.98 27.05
N LEU A 157 1.12 17.68 27.37
CA LEU A 157 1.06 17.17 28.74
C LEU A 157 2.29 17.57 29.55
N GLU A 158 3.49 17.49 28.94
CA GLU A 158 4.75 17.95 29.53
C GLU A 158 4.69 19.42 29.94
N ASN A 159 4.30 20.28 29.00
CA ASN A 159 4.16 21.72 29.26
C ASN A 159 3.08 22.03 30.33
N GLN A 160 1.99 21.27 30.36
CA GLN A 160 0.95 21.43 31.38
C GLN A 160 1.46 21.03 32.76
N LEU A 161 2.19 19.91 32.85
CA LEU A 161 2.74 19.40 34.09
C LEU A 161 3.77 20.38 34.69
N ASP A 162 4.65 20.94 33.86
CA ASP A 162 5.62 21.94 34.28
C ASP A 162 4.97 23.24 34.78
N ARG A 163 3.87 23.67 34.17
CA ARG A 163 3.12 24.86 34.60
C ARG A 163 2.43 24.67 35.93
N CYS A 164 2.06 23.45 36.31
CA CYS A 164 1.42 23.17 37.59
C CYS A 164 2.36 23.32 38.80
N GLY A 165 3.68 23.22 38.59
CA GLY A 165 4.66 23.29 39.68
C GLY A 165 4.34 22.28 40.78
N ASN A 166 4.19 22.76 42.03
CA ASN A 166 3.86 21.91 43.19
C ASN A 166 2.36 21.84 43.53
N ASN A 167 1.48 22.31 42.64
CA ASN A 167 0.05 22.35 42.92
C ASN A 167 -0.64 21.01 42.59
N ILE A 168 -0.90 20.20 43.62
CA ILE A 168 -1.53 18.88 43.48
C ILE A 168 -2.86 18.93 42.72
N LEU A 169 -3.72 19.90 43.02
CA LEU A 169 -5.03 20.03 42.39
C LEU A 169 -4.92 20.31 40.88
N CYS A 170 -3.78 20.87 40.44
CA CYS A 170 -3.45 21.08 39.03
C CYS A 170 -2.89 19.80 38.38
N VAL A 171 -2.13 18.99 39.13
CA VAL A 171 -1.45 17.78 38.63
C VAL A 171 -2.40 16.59 38.47
N THR A 172 -3.34 16.40 39.39
CA THR A 172 -4.29 15.27 39.35
C THR A 172 -4.99 15.07 37.99
N PRO A 173 -5.60 16.11 37.35
CA PRO A 173 -6.22 15.91 36.04
C PRO A 173 -5.21 15.56 34.93
N ILE A 174 -3.95 16.01 35.03
CA ILE A 174 -2.90 15.69 34.06
C ILE A 174 -2.51 14.22 34.16
N VAL A 175 -2.38 13.67 35.38
CA VAL A 175 -2.10 12.25 35.60
C VAL A 175 -3.19 11.38 34.97
N SER A 176 -4.47 11.74 35.17
CA SER A 176 -5.57 11.01 34.53
C SER A 176 -5.50 11.08 33.00
N GLU A 177 -5.14 12.23 32.43
CA GLU A 177 -4.98 12.36 30.98
C GLU A 177 -3.79 11.52 30.45
N ILE A 178 -2.65 11.51 31.16
CA ILE A 178 -1.50 10.65 30.82
C ILE A 178 -1.91 9.17 30.78
N GLN A 179 -2.64 8.71 31.80
CA GLN A 179 -3.11 7.31 31.87
C GLN A 179 -4.08 6.96 30.74
N LEU A 180 -4.93 7.90 30.32
CA LEU A 180 -5.81 7.70 29.16
C LEU A 180 -5.01 7.67 27.86
N ASP A 181 -4.03 8.57 27.71
CA ASP A 181 -3.22 8.70 26.50
C ASP A 181 -2.24 7.54 26.31
N MET A 182 -1.83 6.87 27.39
CA MET A 182 -1.11 5.58 27.34
C MET A 182 -1.88 4.48 26.59
N ILE A 183 -3.20 4.63 26.45
CA ILE A 183 -4.05 3.67 25.73
C ILE A 183 -4.51 4.26 24.39
N ARG A 184 -4.91 5.54 24.39
CA ARG A 184 -5.51 6.19 23.21
C ARG A 184 -4.50 6.43 22.11
N LEU A 185 -3.35 7.03 22.42
CA LEU A 185 -2.38 7.42 21.40
C LEU A 185 -1.79 6.21 20.64
N PRO A 186 -1.41 5.09 21.31
CA PRO A 186 -1.01 3.87 20.59
C PRO A 186 -2.11 3.35 19.66
N GLN A 187 -3.37 3.40 20.11
CA GLN A 187 -4.50 2.94 19.32
C GLN A 187 -4.79 3.88 18.14
N ASP A 188 -4.61 5.18 18.29
CA ASP A 188 -4.77 6.17 17.22
C ASP A 188 -3.69 5.97 16.14
N ILE A 189 -2.42 5.81 16.53
CA ILE A 189 -1.30 5.48 15.63
C ILE A 189 -1.62 4.19 14.86
N LYS A 190 -2.01 3.13 15.57
CA LYS A 190 -2.36 1.85 14.95
C LYS A 190 -3.52 1.98 13.95
N THR A 191 -4.53 2.77 14.30
CA THR A 191 -5.72 2.98 13.44
C THR A 191 -5.32 3.67 12.14
N GLU A 192 -4.43 4.66 12.22
CA GLU A 192 -3.91 5.37 11.04
C GLU A 192 -3.11 4.44 10.12
N VAL A 193 -2.20 3.61 10.68
CA VAL A 193 -1.45 2.63 9.89
C VAL A 193 -2.39 1.64 9.19
N GLN A 194 -3.40 1.13 9.90
CA GLN A 194 -4.38 0.20 9.33
C GLN A 194 -5.24 0.83 8.23
N ALA A 195 -5.55 2.12 8.35
CA ALA A 195 -6.26 2.85 7.31
C ALA A 195 -5.39 2.96 6.04
N ALA A 196 -4.11 3.32 6.18
CA ALA A 196 -3.16 3.38 5.08
C ALA A 196 -2.97 2.01 4.41
N GLU A 197 -2.81 0.93 5.18
CA GLU A 197 -2.73 -0.45 4.68
C GLU A 197 -3.95 -0.85 3.83
N SER A 198 -5.14 -0.49 4.30
CA SER A 198 -6.40 -0.77 3.62
C SER A 198 -6.48 -0.04 2.27
N LEU A 199 -6.10 1.24 2.24
CA LEU A 199 -6.05 2.03 1.00
C LEU A 199 -5.02 1.45 0.02
N VAL A 200 -3.82 1.11 0.48
CA VAL A 200 -2.79 0.51 -0.40
C VAL A 200 -3.26 -0.82 -0.97
N THR A 201 -4.00 -1.63 -0.22
CA THR A 201 -4.56 -2.89 -0.72
C THR A 201 -5.57 -2.67 -1.85
N ILE A 202 -6.41 -1.63 -1.76
CA ILE A 202 -7.32 -1.24 -2.84
C ILE A 202 -6.53 -0.80 -4.08
N VAL A 203 -5.47 -0.01 -3.88
CA VAL A 203 -4.62 0.46 -4.98
C VAL A 203 -3.85 -0.70 -5.63
N LYS A 204 -3.46 -1.75 -4.89
CA LYS A 204 -2.84 -2.96 -5.46
C LYS A 204 -3.74 -3.64 -6.48
N ILE A 205 -5.05 -3.72 -6.21
CA ILE A 205 -6.03 -4.27 -7.16
C ILE A 205 -6.07 -3.41 -8.43
N SER A 206 -6.04 -2.09 -8.28
CA SER A 206 -6.03 -1.16 -9.42
C SER A 206 -4.76 -1.29 -10.26
N ALA A 207 -3.61 -1.55 -9.62
CA ALA A 207 -2.35 -1.79 -10.33
C ALA A 207 -2.43 -3.06 -11.19
N GLN A 208 -3.03 -4.15 -10.67
CA GLN A 208 -3.24 -5.36 -11.46
C GLN A 208 -4.16 -5.09 -12.66
N GLN A 209 -5.24 -4.32 -12.45
CA GLN A 209 -6.16 -3.94 -13.51
C GLN A 209 -5.47 -3.12 -14.62
N CYS A 210 -4.50 -2.27 -14.30
CA CYS A 210 -3.69 -1.58 -15.32
C CYS A 210 -3.03 -2.57 -16.29
N SER A 211 -2.50 -3.68 -15.79
CA SER A 211 -1.89 -4.72 -16.64
C SER A 211 -2.94 -5.50 -17.40
N ASP A 212 -3.94 -6.05 -16.70
CA ASP A 212 -4.96 -6.93 -17.31
C ASP A 212 -5.68 -6.24 -18.47
N VAL A 213 -6.03 -4.95 -18.30
CA VAL A 213 -6.67 -4.15 -19.33
C VAL A 213 -5.73 -3.95 -20.52
N LYS A 214 -4.46 -3.59 -20.29
CA LYS A 214 -3.52 -3.28 -21.38
C LYS A 214 -3.09 -4.52 -22.16
N VAL A 215 -2.91 -5.65 -21.49
CA VAL A 215 -2.68 -6.94 -22.16
C VAL A 215 -3.90 -7.31 -23.03
N SER A 216 -5.11 -7.16 -22.49
CA SER A 216 -6.35 -7.47 -23.21
C SER A 216 -6.58 -6.55 -24.42
N GLU A 217 -6.37 -5.25 -24.26
CA GLU A 217 -6.51 -4.26 -25.34
C GLU A 217 -5.46 -4.50 -26.43
N TYR A 218 -4.21 -4.81 -26.05
CA TYR A 218 -3.16 -5.21 -26.98
C TYR A 218 -3.59 -6.43 -27.81
N ALA A 219 -3.97 -7.53 -27.14
CA ALA A 219 -4.37 -8.76 -27.80
C ALA A 219 -5.54 -8.53 -28.75
N SER A 220 -6.55 -7.76 -28.34
CA SER A 220 -7.69 -7.43 -29.20
C SER A 220 -7.28 -6.67 -30.46
N ARG A 221 -6.42 -5.65 -30.31
CA ARG A 221 -5.98 -4.81 -31.43
C ARG A 221 -5.03 -5.55 -32.36
N ALA A 222 -4.11 -6.33 -31.81
CA ALA A 222 -3.18 -7.16 -32.58
C ALA A 222 -3.94 -8.23 -33.38
N ASN A 223 -4.91 -8.92 -32.78
CA ASN A 223 -5.76 -9.90 -33.47
C ASN A 223 -6.61 -9.28 -34.58
N SER A 224 -7.08 -8.03 -34.41
CA SER A 224 -7.77 -7.32 -35.48
C SER A 224 -6.86 -7.07 -36.70
N ILE A 225 -5.60 -6.68 -36.46
CA ILE A 225 -4.62 -6.46 -37.54
C ILE A 225 -4.30 -7.79 -38.24
N PHE A 226 -4.10 -8.86 -37.46
CA PHE A 226 -3.89 -10.19 -37.99
C PHE A 226 -5.05 -10.66 -38.87
N ALA A 227 -6.29 -10.52 -38.41
CA ALA A 227 -7.48 -10.90 -39.16
C ALA A 227 -7.57 -10.14 -40.50
N ASP A 228 -7.20 -8.86 -40.51
CA ASP A 228 -7.15 -8.06 -41.75
C ASP A 228 -6.06 -8.55 -42.72
N ILE A 229 -4.88 -8.91 -42.22
CA ILE A 229 -3.79 -9.51 -43.02
C ILE A 229 -4.26 -10.84 -43.60
N ALA A 230 -4.76 -11.74 -42.76
CA ALA A 230 -5.22 -13.07 -43.17
C ALA A 230 -6.34 -12.98 -44.21
N ALA A 231 -7.32 -12.09 -44.02
CA ALA A 231 -8.39 -11.87 -45.00
C ALA A 231 -7.86 -11.31 -46.33
N CYS A 232 -6.83 -10.46 -46.31
CA CYS A 232 -6.19 -9.96 -47.51
C CYS A 232 -5.44 -11.06 -48.26
N ILE A 233 -4.62 -11.84 -47.56
CA ILE A 233 -3.85 -12.96 -48.12
C ILE A 233 -4.79 -14.01 -48.73
N ASN A 234 -5.83 -14.41 -48.02
CA ASN A 234 -6.79 -15.41 -48.49
C ASN A 234 -7.50 -14.97 -49.79
N ARG A 235 -7.75 -13.66 -49.98
CA ARG A 235 -8.33 -13.15 -51.24
C ARG A 235 -7.38 -13.25 -52.44
N ILE A 236 -6.07 -13.27 -52.20
CA ILE A 236 -5.04 -13.39 -53.24
C ILE A 236 -4.81 -14.85 -53.59
N ILE A 237 -4.73 -15.73 -52.57
CA ILE A 237 -4.47 -17.16 -52.77
C ILE A 237 -5.68 -17.88 -53.41
N GLY A 238 -6.91 -17.52 -53.03
CA GLY A 238 -8.15 -18.14 -53.53
C GLY A 238 -8.71 -19.21 -52.62
#